data_AF-A0A0H3J126-F1
#
_entry.id   AF-A0A0H3J126-F1
#
_cell.length_a   1.000
_cell.length_b   1.000
_cell.length_c   1.000
_cell.angle_alpha   90.00
_cell.angle_beta   90.00
_cell.angle_gamma   90.00
#
_symmetry.space_group_name_H-M   'P 1'
#
loop_
_entity.id
_entity.type
_entity.pdbx_description
1 polymer ?
#
loop_
_entity_poly.entity_id
_entity_poly.type
_entity_poly.pdbx_seq_one_letter_code
_entity_poly.pdbx_strand_id
1 'polypeptide(L)'
;MNFHLNKKGFTLVEQIAAIAIISIVLVAFTPMFVSYYKNTHLNGTRTTNTFELKEEMDKVIQNPDYRPENSNINVNISPYSTTFSSIPNSSFSGRKITITDTLNNITISTFVPDGTPEN
;
A
#
# COMPACT_ATOMS: atom_id res chain seq x y z
N MET A 1 -51.12 -35.43 -21.89
CA MET A 1 -50.33 -34.90 -23.01
C MET A 1 -48.86 -34.99 -22.59
N ASN A 2 -48.16 -36.08 -22.93
CA ASN A 2 -46.82 -36.35 -22.43
C ASN A 2 -45.77 -35.79 -23.40
N PHE A 3 -45.12 -34.70 -23.02
CA PHE A 3 -43.93 -34.17 -23.70
C PHE A 3 -42.75 -35.11 -23.44
N HIS A 4 -42.48 -36.02 -24.38
CA HIS A 4 -41.21 -36.74 -24.41
C HIS A 4 -40.13 -35.77 -24.90
N LEU A 5 -39.44 -35.14 -23.94
CA LEU A 5 -38.20 -34.42 -24.22
C LEU A 5 -37.16 -35.45 -24.65
N ASN A 6 -36.77 -35.44 -25.93
CA ASN A 6 -35.68 -36.24 -26.46
C ASN A 6 -34.39 -35.95 -25.67
N LYS A 7 -34.04 -36.84 -24.73
CA LYS A 7 -32.74 -36.80 -24.03
C LYS A 7 -31.67 -37.36 -24.97
N LYS A 8 -31.27 -36.59 -25.99
CA LYS A 8 -30.04 -36.88 -26.74
C LYS A 8 -28.86 -36.57 -25.82
N GLY A 9 -28.10 -37.60 -25.45
CA GLY A 9 -26.83 -37.43 -24.74
C GLY A 9 -25.81 -36.70 -25.62
N PHE A 10 -24.78 -36.13 -24.99
CA PHE A 10 -23.67 -35.51 -25.70
C PHE A 10 -22.91 -36.56 -26.53
N THR A 11 -22.58 -36.20 -27.77
CA THR A 11 -21.71 -37.01 -28.60
C THR A 11 -20.26 -36.84 -28.14
N LEU A 12 -19.44 -37.87 -28.34
CA LEU A 12 -18.02 -37.84 -27.97
C LEU A 12 -17.26 -36.68 -28.62
N VAL A 13 -17.65 -36.31 -29.85
CA VAL A 13 -17.06 -35.18 -30.60
C VAL A 13 -17.40 -33.84 -29.94
N GLU A 14 -18.65 -33.62 -29.54
CA GLU A 14 -19.06 -32.39 -28.83
C GLU A 14 -18.33 -32.24 -27.51
N GLN A 15 -18.07 -33.35 -26.81
CA GLN A 15 -17.37 -33.33 -25.53
C GLN A 15 -15.89 -32.95 -25.69
N ILE A 16 -15.22 -33.47 -26.73
CA ILE A 16 -13.85 -33.07 -27.07
C ILE A 16 -13.80 -31.60 -27.47
N ALA A 17 -14.76 -31.14 -28.28
CA ALA A 17 -14.85 -29.74 -28.67
C ALA A 17 -15.06 -28.80 -27.46
N ALA A 18 -15.92 -29.19 -26.52
CA ALA A 18 -16.14 -28.42 -25.29
C ALA A 18 -14.88 -28.32 -24.42
N ILE A 19 -14.14 -29.43 -24.25
CA ILE A 19 -12.88 -29.43 -23.49
C ILE A 19 -11.83 -28.53 -24.16
N ALA A 20 -11.75 -28.54 -25.50
CA ALA A 20 -10.84 -27.68 -26.25
C ALA A 20 -11.17 -26.19 -26.09
N ILE A 21 -12.46 -25.81 -26.10
CA ILE A 21 -12.85 -24.41 -25.89
C ILE A 21 -12.53 -23.98 -24.45
N ILE A 22 -12.84 -24.82 -23.45
CA ILE A 22 -12.55 -24.51 -22.05
C ILE A 22 -11.05 -24.35 -21.82
N SER A 23 -10.21 -25.20 -22.40
CA SER A 23 -8.76 -25.13 -22.21
C SER A 23 -8.16 -23.84 -22.80
N ILE A 24 -8.62 -23.41 -23.97
CA ILE A 24 -8.22 -22.14 -24.60
C ILE A 24 -8.57 -20.96 -23.69
N VAL A 25 -9.80 -20.96 -23.14
CA VAL A 25 -10.25 -19.92 -22.21
C VAL A 25 -9.39 -19.90 -20.95
N LEU A 26 -9.11 -21.05 -20.34
CA LEU A 26 -8.28 -21.13 -19.13
C LEU A 26 -6.85 -20.59 -19.36
N VAL A 27 -6.22 -20.96 -20.47
CA VAL A 27 -4.88 -20.47 -20.81
C VAL A 27 -4.89 -18.96 -21.03
N ALA A 28 -5.94 -18.42 -21.67
CA ALA A 28 -6.07 -16.98 -21.89
C ALA A 28 -6.19 -16.17 -20.58
N PHE A 29 -6.88 -16.70 -19.57
CA PHE A 29 -7.11 -15.99 -18.30
C PHE A 29 -6.06 -16.24 -17.21
N THR A 30 -5.28 -17.32 -17.30
CA THR A 30 -4.19 -17.63 -16.35
C THR A 30 -3.26 -16.44 -16.03
N PRO A 31 -2.71 -15.69 -17.01
CA PRO A 31 -1.78 -14.59 -16.70
C PRO A 31 -2.44 -13.46 -15.88
N MET A 32 -3.75 -13.26 -16.01
CA MET A 32 -4.49 -12.26 -15.23
C MET A 32 -4.50 -12.62 -13.74
N PHE A 33 -4.75 -13.89 -13.41
CA PHE A 33 -4.73 -14.37 -12.02
C PHE A 33 -3.33 -14.31 -11.40
N VAL A 34 -2.30 -14.66 -12.16
CA VAL A 34 -0.90 -14.57 -11.69
C VAL A 34 -0.52 -13.11 -11.39
N SER A 35 -0.87 -12.18 -12.29
CA SER A 35 -0.64 -10.75 -12.10
C SER A 35 -1.37 -10.23 -10.86
N TYR A 36 -2.64 -10.61 -10.69
CA TYR A 36 -3.45 -10.21 -9.54
C TYR A 36 -2.85 -10.70 -8.21
N TYR A 37 -2.44 -11.96 -8.14
CA TYR A 37 -1.84 -12.53 -6.93
C TYR A 37 -0.52 -11.83 -6.58
N LYS A 38 0.36 -11.64 -7.58
CA LYS A 38 1.63 -10.93 -7.40
C LYS A 38 1.43 -9.51 -6.88
N ASN A 39 0.50 -8.76 -7.50
CA ASN A 39 0.25 -7.38 -7.11
C ASN A 39 -0.38 -7.29 -5.71
N THR A 40 -1.30 -8.18 -5.38
CA THR A 40 -1.94 -8.21 -4.05
C THR A 40 -0.93 -8.53 -2.96
N HIS A 41 -0.07 -9.52 -3.18
CA HIS A 41 0.96 -9.89 -2.21
C HIS A 41 1.97 -8.74 -1.99
N LEU A 42 2.47 -8.13 -3.07
CA LEU A 42 3.39 -7.00 -2.98
C LEU A 42 2.76 -5.77 -2.30
N ASN A 43 1.48 -5.50 -2.57
CA ASN A 43 0.77 -4.39 -1.96
C ASN A 43 0.47 -4.65 -0.47
N GLY A 44 0.19 -5.89 -0.10
CA GLY A 44 0.03 -6.29 1.30
C GLY A 44 1.28 -5.96 2.11
N THR A 45 2.45 -6.44 1.67
CA THR A 45 3.73 -6.17 2.35
C THR A 45 4.03 -4.68 2.44
N ARG A 46 3.84 -3.92 1.35
CA ARG A 46 4.03 -2.45 1.38
C ARG A 46 3.11 -1.75 2.38
N THR A 47 1.86 -2.21 2.47
CA THR A 47 0.87 -1.65 3.38
C THR A 47 1.28 -1.90 4.83
N THR A 48 1.62 -3.14 5.18
CA THR A 48 2.10 -3.50 6.53
C THR A 48 3.33 -2.70 6.92
N ASN A 49 4.35 -2.66 6.07
CA ASN A 49 5.59 -1.92 6.36
C ASN A 49 5.33 -0.41 6.52
N THR A 50 4.40 0.15 5.74
CA THR A 50 4.01 1.56 5.88
C THR A 50 3.26 1.82 7.19
N PHE A 51 2.43 0.89 7.64
CA PHE A 51 1.73 0.99 8.93
C PHE A 51 2.69 0.90 10.11
N GLU A 52 3.62 -0.06 10.08
CA GLU A 52 4.66 -0.18 11.11
C GLU A 52 5.53 1.08 11.17
N LEU A 53 5.95 1.60 10.02
CA LEU A 53 6.75 2.83 9.96
C LEU A 53 5.98 4.07 10.46
N LYS A 54 4.66 4.10 10.27
CA LYS A 54 3.79 5.13 10.85
C LYS A 54 3.69 5.02 12.36
N GLU A 55 3.55 3.82 12.89
CA GLU A 55 3.53 3.60 14.34
C GLU A 55 4.85 4.09 14.98
N GLU A 56 5.98 3.79 14.34
CA GLU A 56 7.28 4.31 14.77
C GLU A 56 7.36 5.84 14.66
N MET A 57 6.76 6.43 13.62
CA MET A 57 6.63 7.88 13.50
C MET A 57 5.84 8.49 14.66
N ASP A 58 4.71 7.91 15.02
CA ASP A 58 3.87 8.40 16.10
C ASP A 58 4.60 8.34 17.45
N LYS A 59 5.41 7.30 17.68
CA LYS A 59 6.30 7.20 18.85
C LYS A 59 7.33 8.33 18.88
N VAL A 60 7.96 8.65 17.74
CA VAL A 60 8.93 9.76 17.63
C VAL A 60 8.26 11.13 17.83
N ILE A 61 7.04 11.31 17.33
CA ILE A 61 6.26 12.55 17.54
C ILE A 61 5.98 12.76 19.03
N GLN A 62 5.53 11.70 19.72
CA GLN A 62 5.20 11.75 21.15
C GLN A 62 6.45 11.91 22.03
N ASN A 63 7.54 11.23 21.68
CA ASN A 63 8.80 11.29 22.40
C ASN A 63 9.96 11.50 21.40
N PRO A 64 10.50 12.73 21.26
CA PRO A 64 11.58 13.04 20.31
C PRO A 64 12.89 12.29 20.56
N ASP A 65 13.10 11.83 21.80
CA ASP A 65 14.28 11.05 22.19
C ASP A 65 14.10 9.55 21.94
N TYR A 66 12.90 9.12 21.51
CA TYR A 66 12.65 7.75 21.11
C TYR A 66 13.58 7.31 19.98
N ARG A 67 14.09 6.08 20.09
CA ARG A 67 14.90 5.43 19.07
C ARG A 67 14.26 4.07 18.76
N PRO A 68 13.95 3.78 17.49
CA PRO A 68 13.41 2.48 17.11
C PRO A 68 14.38 1.36 17.50
N GLU A 69 13.85 0.23 17.96
CA GLU A 69 14.66 -0.97 18.22
C GLU A 69 15.21 -1.60 16.93
N ASN A 70 14.53 -1.36 15.80
CA ASN A 70 14.92 -1.88 14.50
C ASN A 70 16.05 -1.05 13.89
N SER A 71 17.24 -1.66 13.74
CA SER A 71 18.43 -1.02 13.17
C SER A 71 18.29 -0.55 11.72
N ASN A 72 17.25 -1.02 11.00
CA ASN A 72 16.98 -0.61 9.62
C ASN A 72 16.16 0.69 9.54
N ILE A 73 15.63 1.16 10.66
CA ILE A 73 14.83 2.39 10.74
C ILE A 73 15.74 3.53 11.20
N ASN A 74 15.91 4.52 10.34
CA ASN A 74 16.66 5.74 10.63
C ASN A 74 15.69 6.90 10.87
N VAL A 75 15.85 7.61 11.97
CA VAL A 75 15.04 8.77 12.35
C VAL A 75 15.91 10.03 12.26
N ASN A 76 15.47 10.99 11.45
CA ASN A 76 16.07 12.30 11.33
C ASN A 76 15.06 13.38 11.73
N ILE A 77 15.40 14.16 12.75
CA ILE A 77 14.60 15.29 13.22
C ILE A 77 15.40 16.55 12.94
N SER A 78 14.82 17.46 12.14
CA SER A 78 15.45 18.74 11.84
C SER A 78 14.48 19.90 12.10
N PRO A 79 14.98 21.06 12.57
CA PRO A 79 14.14 22.25 12.70
C PRO A 79 13.64 22.70 11.32
N TYR A 80 12.39 23.12 11.25
CA TYR A 80 11.76 23.64 10.04
C TYR A 80 10.98 24.91 10.36
N SER A 81 11.20 25.95 9.56
CA SER A 81 10.49 27.22 9.69
C SER A 81 10.21 27.77 8.31
N THR A 82 9.01 28.31 8.11
CA THR A 82 8.62 28.95 6.86
C THR A 82 7.64 30.10 7.13
N THR A 83 7.55 31.02 6.17
CA THR A 83 6.70 32.21 6.21
C THR A 83 5.61 32.09 5.16
N PHE A 84 4.39 32.53 5.51
CA PHE A 84 3.33 32.66 4.51
C PHE A 84 3.46 34.01 3.80
N SER A 85 3.63 34.00 2.49
CA SER A 85 3.70 35.23 1.68
C SER A 85 2.39 36.02 1.68
N SER A 86 1.27 35.39 2.02
CA SER A 86 -0.07 35.99 1.99
C SER A 86 -0.55 36.56 3.33
N ILE A 87 0.19 36.35 4.43
CA ILE A 87 -0.17 36.85 5.77
C ILE A 87 1.06 37.58 6.36
N PRO A 88 0.99 38.91 6.54
CA PRO A 88 2.09 39.68 7.13
C PRO A 88 2.42 39.17 8.54
N ASN A 89 3.71 39.01 8.83
CA ASN A 89 4.24 38.58 10.14
C ASN A 89 3.80 37.20 10.64
N SER A 90 3.22 36.33 9.80
CA SER A 90 3.01 34.94 10.18
C SER A 90 4.19 34.07 9.76
N SER A 91 4.99 33.67 10.73
CA SER A 91 5.92 32.54 10.62
C SER A 91 5.36 31.38 11.43
N PHE A 92 5.62 30.16 10.96
CA PHE A 92 5.43 28.98 11.80
C PHE A 92 6.74 28.20 11.85
N SER A 93 7.10 27.81 13.07
CA SER A 93 8.24 26.97 13.37
C SER A 93 7.78 25.62 13.88
N GLY A 94 8.60 24.63 13.63
CA GLY A 94 8.37 23.28 14.09
C GLY A 94 9.56 22.41 13.78
N ARG A 95 9.30 21.12 13.78
CA ARG A 95 10.27 20.08 13.48
C ARG A 95 9.78 19.26 12.31
N LYS A 96 10.65 19.03 11.34
CA LYS A 96 10.45 18.02 10.31
C LYS A 96 11.01 16.71 10.82
N ILE A 97 10.16 15.71 10.95
CA ILE A 97 10.55 14.35 11.32
C ILE A 97 10.53 13.53 10.04
N THR A 98 11.65 12.88 9.73
CA THR A 98 11.81 11.98 8.59
C THR A 98 12.25 10.63 9.11
N ILE A 99 11.48 9.60 8.80
CA ILE A 99 11.81 8.22 9.13
C ILE A 99 11.99 7.43 7.85
N THR A 100 13.11 6.72 7.76
CA THR A 100 13.49 5.92 6.60
C THR A 100 13.72 4.49 7.04
N ASP A 101 13.01 3.56 6.42
CA ASP A 101 13.30 2.12 6.47
C ASP A 101 14.21 1.76 5.28
N THR A 102 15.47 1.43 5.56
CA THR A 102 16.47 1.10 4.54
C THR A 102 16.27 -0.28 3.91
N LEU A 103 15.65 -1.22 4.64
CA LEU A 103 15.37 -2.57 4.15
C LEU A 103 14.25 -2.53 3.12
N ASN A 104 13.19 -1.79 3.41
CA ASN A 104 12.00 -1.70 2.56
C ASN A 104 12.03 -0.49 1.59
N ASN A 105 13.04 0.37 1.69
CA ASN A 105 13.18 1.61 0.92
C ASN A 105 11.93 2.50 0.99
N ILE A 106 11.39 2.67 2.20
CA ILE A 106 10.22 3.49 2.49
C ILE A 106 10.68 4.69 3.31
N THR A 107 10.28 5.89 2.89
CA THR A 107 10.55 7.13 3.62
C THR A 107 9.25 7.85 3.90
N ILE A 108 8.98 8.13 5.17
CA ILE A 108 7.84 8.94 5.61
C ILE A 108 8.40 10.20 6.24
N SER A 109 7.83 11.35 5.87
CA SER A 109 8.17 12.62 6.53
C SER A 109 6.91 13.35 6.94
N THR A 110 6.97 13.97 8.10
CA THR A 110 5.88 14.76 8.67
C THR A 110 6.44 16.03 9.30
N PHE A 111 5.58 17.04 9.41
CA PHE A 111 5.90 18.29 10.09
C PHE A 111 5.10 18.37 11.39
N VAL A 112 5.80 18.62 12.50
CA VAL A 112 5.22 18.81 13.82
C VAL A 112 5.44 20.27 14.22
N PRO A 113 4.39 21.10 14.29
CA PRO A 113 4.51 22.48 14.77
C PRO A 113 4.86 22.47 16.26
N ASP A 114 5.69 23.42 16.71
CA ASP A 114 6.11 23.49 18.11
C ASP A 114 5.06 24.14 19.03
N GLY A 115 3.97 24.66 18.47
CA GLY A 115 2.92 25.42 19.17
C GLY A 115 2.50 26.64 18.35
N THR A 116 1.33 27.23 18.63
CA THR A 116 0.79 28.38 17.89
C THR A 116 1.74 29.57 17.92
N PRO A 117 1.79 30.39 16.84
CA PRO A 117 2.55 31.64 16.86
C PRO A 117 2.08 32.48 18.06
N GLU A 118 3.01 32.86 18.93
CA GLU A 118 2.76 33.87 19.95
C GLU A 118 2.39 35.16 19.21
N ASN A 119 1.15 35.61 19.39
CA ASN A 119 0.67 36.93 18.94
C ASN A 119 1.17 38.01 19.90
#